data_AF-M5SFY2-F1
#
_entry.id   AF-M5SFY2-F1
#
_cell.length_a   1.000
_cell.length_b   1.000
_cell.length_c   1.000
_cell.angle_alpha   90.00
_cell.angle_beta   90.00
_cell.angle_gamma   90.00
#
_symmetry.space_group_name_H-M   'P 1'
#
loop_
_entity.id
_entity.type
_entity.pdbx_description
1 polymer ?
#
loop_
_entity_poly.entity_id
_entity_poly.type
_entity_poly.pdbx_seq_one_letter_code
_entity_poly.pdbx_strand_id
1 'polypeptide(L)'
;MSEDKLFGFAPDSFESSEVLHAELLFEKGACVLGRILWHLQNANEHIHVLDREEGDHAPSRIGHPIHWWVNYGESNNQKLKEETSRVLECAQTLKIASLEMQRLAPTINDYRSLVSTLSALVQEHAAELASIEAYLKWLREKSPYAPAMLFAYEVWGSTRRGDRQVGLLGDIPEEGDTNRSDIRSLTEVSLGLMTRKQLSLRFMLDRLAGDYYSDFDPEMPEFSITEQRLVPRVANFVLGECAEYFAFLRDSLRRILSTIETWQQSQTEFESEAYWRRFVEVATATTLQEPEYFDFKQTIDFWLRPKGEPKNKAKFEFCKDVAAFANAGGGVLVVGVTDDREVIGIDAGLDLENCIKSLHDAEARHLRSGNGLIRTIEFSVGDANGSPATCLAILVPETSAPMSVELRGAHYYPIRKGPGKISSSHQQVADNKSQFLKTPSFERLKSRLSAFLEYAISRMEKANVDNEAGDE
;
A
#
# COMPACT_ATOMS: atom_id res chain seq x y z
N MET A 1 17.88 -38.22 -34.70
CA MET A 1 17.66 -38.93 -33.43
C MET A 1 16.65 -38.12 -32.65
N SER A 2 15.59 -38.72 -32.10
CA SER A 2 14.70 -37.98 -31.19
C SER A 2 15.49 -37.52 -29.97
N GLU A 3 15.19 -36.34 -29.43
CA GLU A 3 15.83 -35.80 -28.22
C GLU A 3 15.85 -36.84 -27.08
N ASP A 4 14.84 -37.70 -27.01
CA ASP A 4 14.71 -38.76 -26.01
C ASP A 4 15.79 -39.85 -26.06
N LYS A 5 16.54 -39.99 -27.18
CA LYS A 5 17.66 -40.94 -27.27
C LYS A 5 19.01 -40.32 -26.91
N LEU A 6 19.13 -38.99 -26.88
CA LEU A 6 20.38 -38.29 -26.62
C LEU A 6 20.69 -38.12 -25.13
N PHE A 7 19.68 -38.26 -24.28
CA PHE A 7 19.84 -38.21 -22.83
C PHE A 7 19.40 -39.56 -22.28
N GLY A 8 20.34 -40.41 -21.84
CA GLY A 8 20.08 -41.76 -21.32
C GLY A 8 19.22 -41.85 -20.05
N PHE A 9 18.31 -40.91 -19.82
CA PHE A 9 17.25 -40.96 -18.83
C PHE A 9 16.03 -41.65 -19.45
N ALA A 10 15.66 -42.83 -18.93
CA ALA A 10 14.45 -43.52 -19.36
C ALA A 10 13.22 -42.62 -19.13
N PRO A 11 12.36 -42.37 -20.14
CA PRO A 11 11.13 -41.59 -20.01
C PRO A 11 10.26 -42.04 -18.81
N ASP A 12 10.24 -43.34 -18.54
CA ASP A 12 9.50 -43.97 -17.45
C ASP A 12 9.87 -43.45 -16.04
N SER A 13 11.09 -42.90 -15.86
CA SER A 13 11.51 -42.35 -14.56
C SER A 13 10.88 -40.98 -14.27
N PHE A 14 10.50 -40.22 -15.29
CA PHE A 14 9.82 -38.93 -15.12
C PHE A 14 8.35 -39.11 -14.74
N GLU A 15 7.62 -39.99 -15.42
CA GLU A 15 6.23 -40.31 -15.07
C GLU A 15 6.14 -40.84 -13.63
N SER A 16 7.12 -41.64 -13.20
CA SER A 16 7.18 -42.12 -11.82
C SER A 16 7.37 -41.00 -10.79
N SER A 17 8.02 -39.89 -11.17
CA SER A 17 8.28 -38.74 -10.29
C SER A 17 7.04 -37.85 -10.11
N GLU A 18 6.22 -37.68 -11.16
CA GLU A 18 4.95 -36.96 -11.08
C GLU A 18 3.93 -37.70 -10.20
N VAL A 19 3.84 -39.03 -10.37
CA VAL A 19 2.99 -39.88 -9.50
C VAL A 19 3.47 -39.78 -8.05
N LEU A 20 4.78 -39.77 -7.82
CA LEU A 20 5.37 -39.63 -6.48
C LEU A 20 5.05 -38.29 -5.81
N HIS A 21 5.02 -37.18 -6.57
CA HIS A 21 4.56 -35.88 -6.06
C HIS A 21 3.13 -35.94 -5.58
N ALA A 22 2.26 -36.50 -6.43
CA ALA A 22 0.83 -36.63 -6.19
C ALA A 22 0.56 -37.33 -4.85
N GLU A 23 1.24 -38.46 -4.62
CA GLU A 23 1.10 -39.26 -3.40
C GLU A 23 1.69 -38.56 -2.17
N LEU A 24 2.95 -38.09 -2.21
CA LEU A 24 3.63 -37.65 -0.99
C LEU A 24 3.31 -36.23 -0.53
N LEU A 25 3.01 -35.31 -1.45
CA LEU A 25 2.78 -33.90 -1.10
C LEU A 25 1.30 -33.62 -0.86
N PHE A 26 0.43 -34.14 -1.72
CA PHE A 26 -0.97 -33.72 -1.74
C PHE A 26 -1.86 -34.53 -0.78
N GLU A 27 -1.49 -35.76 -0.45
CA GLU A 27 -2.16 -36.51 0.63
C GLU A 27 -1.92 -35.89 2.01
N LYS A 28 -0.85 -35.11 2.16
CA LYS A 28 -0.38 -34.57 3.45
C LYS A 28 -0.73 -33.10 3.68
N GLY A 29 -1.62 -32.53 2.88
CA GLY A 29 -2.19 -31.20 3.13
C GLY A 29 -1.35 -30.03 2.62
N ALA A 30 -0.36 -30.24 1.73
CA ALA A 30 0.46 -29.16 1.15
C ALA A 30 -0.32 -28.16 0.27
N CYS A 31 -1.60 -28.40 0.03
CA CYS A 31 -2.49 -27.50 -0.71
C CYS A 31 -2.65 -26.13 -0.05
N VAL A 32 -2.36 -25.99 1.26
CA VAL A 32 -2.35 -24.68 1.93
C VAL A 32 -1.41 -23.69 1.26
N LEU A 33 -0.23 -24.13 0.81
CA LEU A 33 0.72 -23.28 0.10
C LEU A 33 0.16 -22.81 -1.24
N GLY A 34 -0.45 -23.73 -1.99
CA GLY A 34 -1.13 -23.41 -3.25
C GLY A 34 -2.26 -22.41 -3.06
N ARG A 35 -3.06 -22.53 -1.99
CA ARG A 35 -4.11 -21.55 -1.66
C ARG A 35 -3.55 -20.19 -1.23
N ILE A 36 -2.47 -20.17 -0.45
CA ILE A 36 -1.76 -18.93 -0.10
C ILE A 36 -1.35 -18.22 -1.39
N LEU A 37 -0.63 -18.89 -2.30
CA LEU A 37 -0.18 -18.30 -3.54
C LEU A 37 -1.34 -17.95 -4.49
N TRP A 38 -2.43 -18.73 -4.48
CA TRP A 38 -3.66 -18.43 -5.22
C TRP A 38 -4.23 -17.08 -4.79
N HIS A 39 -4.38 -16.84 -3.47
CA HIS A 39 -4.89 -15.56 -2.96
C HIS A 39 -4.03 -14.37 -3.39
N LEU A 40 -2.71 -14.55 -3.41
CA LEU A 40 -1.75 -13.53 -3.83
C LEU A 40 -1.89 -13.21 -5.33
N GLN A 41 -1.93 -14.24 -6.18
CA GLN A 41 -2.03 -14.06 -7.63
C GLN A 41 -3.39 -13.52 -8.04
N ASN A 42 -4.48 -14.03 -7.46
CA ASN A 42 -5.84 -13.58 -7.74
C ASN A 42 -5.99 -12.09 -7.41
N ALA A 43 -5.51 -11.66 -6.23
CA ALA A 43 -5.54 -10.25 -5.86
C ALA A 43 -4.70 -9.37 -6.82
N ASN A 44 -3.57 -9.87 -7.32
CA ASN A 44 -2.76 -9.14 -8.29
C ASN A 44 -3.43 -9.03 -9.67
N GLU A 45 -4.11 -10.08 -10.14
CA GLU A 45 -4.91 -10.02 -11.38
C GLU A 45 -6.02 -8.99 -11.28
N HIS A 46 -6.68 -8.93 -10.13
CA HIS A 46 -7.68 -7.92 -9.82
C HIS A 46 -7.13 -6.49 -9.84
N ILE A 47 -5.91 -6.25 -9.33
CA ILE A 47 -5.26 -4.92 -9.45
C ILE A 47 -5.07 -4.53 -10.92
N HIS A 48 -4.68 -5.46 -11.79
CA HIS A 48 -4.51 -5.16 -13.21
C HIS A 48 -5.82 -4.82 -13.93
N VAL A 49 -6.96 -5.31 -13.43
CA VAL A 49 -8.28 -4.89 -13.90
C VAL A 49 -8.56 -3.47 -13.45
N LEU A 50 -8.34 -3.16 -12.16
CA LEU A 50 -8.49 -1.79 -11.63
C LEU A 50 -7.64 -0.78 -12.41
N ASP A 51 -6.39 -1.13 -12.73
CA ASP A 51 -5.49 -0.27 -13.49
C ASP A 51 -6.05 0.17 -14.85
N ARG A 52 -6.88 -0.67 -15.47
CA ARG A 52 -7.52 -0.36 -16.77
C ARG A 52 -8.74 0.54 -16.60
N GLU A 53 -9.42 0.44 -15.45
CA GLU A 53 -10.64 1.18 -15.17
C GLU A 53 -10.36 2.57 -14.56
N GLU A 54 -9.28 2.72 -13.79
CA GLU A 54 -9.09 3.86 -12.87
C GLU A 54 -8.11 4.96 -13.33
N GLY A 55 -7.38 4.74 -14.42
CA GLY A 55 -6.40 5.74 -14.90
C GLY A 55 -5.32 6.04 -13.84
N ASP A 56 -5.12 7.33 -13.51
CA ASP A 56 -4.00 7.83 -12.67
C ASP A 56 -4.07 7.46 -11.18
N HIS A 57 -5.18 6.89 -10.70
CA HIS A 57 -5.38 6.59 -9.28
C HIS A 57 -5.20 5.11 -8.91
N ALA A 58 -4.86 4.28 -9.89
CA ALA A 58 -4.77 2.85 -9.68
C ALA A 58 -3.55 2.44 -8.83
N PRO A 59 -3.64 1.33 -8.07
CA PRO A 59 -2.54 0.86 -7.21
C PRO A 59 -1.20 0.67 -7.93
N SER A 60 -1.21 0.28 -9.22
CA SER A 60 0.03 0.13 -9.99
C SER A 60 0.69 1.47 -10.36
N ARG A 61 -0.09 2.54 -10.54
CA ARG A 61 0.42 3.87 -10.91
C ARG A 61 0.90 4.67 -9.71
N ILE A 62 0.32 4.42 -8.54
CA ILE A 62 0.82 4.91 -7.25
C ILE A 62 2.09 4.13 -6.83
N GLY A 63 2.48 3.11 -7.60
CA GLY A 63 3.80 2.49 -7.57
C GLY A 63 3.99 1.40 -6.52
N HIS A 64 3.11 1.30 -5.51
CA HIS A 64 3.29 0.35 -4.40
C HIS A 64 1.92 -0.08 -3.81
N PRO A 65 1.45 -1.33 -4.05
CA PRO A 65 0.20 -1.84 -3.47
C PRO A 65 0.13 -1.72 -1.95
N ILE A 66 1.26 -1.88 -1.26
CA ILE A 66 1.39 -1.70 0.19
C ILE A 66 1.10 -0.26 0.59
N HIS A 67 1.76 0.71 -0.05
CA HIS A 67 1.55 2.13 0.22
C HIS A 67 0.10 2.53 -0.07
N TRP A 68 -0.44 2.10 -1.21
CA TRP A 68 -1.83 2.39 -1.55
C TRP A 68 -2.81 1.88 -0.49
N TRP A 69 -2.66 0.62 -0.07
CA TRP A 69 -3.56 0.04 0.91
C TRP A 69 -3.46 0.74 2.27
N VAL A 70 -2.25 0.98 2.78
CA VAL A 70 -2.05 1.63 4.08
C VAL A 70 -2.61 3.06 4.12
N ASN A 71 -2.48 3.82 3.02
CA ASN A 71 -2.90 5.23 2.98
C ASN A 71 -4.37 5.42 2.59
N TYR A 72 -4.93 4.53 1.77
CA TYR A 72 -6.23 4.74 1.13
C TYR A 72 -7.22 3.57 1.29
N GLY A 73 -6.73 2.34 1.34
CA GLY A 73 -7.57 1.12 1.35
C GLY A 73 -8.00 0.64 2.74
N GLU A 74 -7.15 0.82 3.74
CA GLU A 74 -7.36 0.38 5.13
C GLU A 74 -7.96 1.50 5.98
N SER A 75 -9.09 1.23 6.63
CA SER A 75 -9.72 2.16 7.56
C SER A 75 -9.17 2.06 8.99
N ASN A 76 -8.54 0.95 9.35
CA ASN A 76 -7.96 0.72 10.67
C ASN A 76 -6.54 0.16 10.58
N ASN A 77 -5.58 1.08 10.40
CA ASN A 77 -4.15 0.75 10.31
C ASN A 77 -3.60 0.12 11.60
N GLN A 78 -4.19 0.40 12.76
CA GLN A 78 -3.75 -0.21 14.02
C GLN A 78 -4.09 -1.70 14.07
N LYS A 79 -5.32 -2.09 13.70
CA LYS A 79 -5.71 -3.50 13.59
C LYS A 79 -4.91 -4.21 12.50
N LEU A 80 -4.64 -3.55 11.37
CA LEU A 80 -3.77 -4.10 10.34
C LEU A 80 -2.35 -4.36 10.89
N LYS A 81 -1.78 -3.43 11.65
CA LYS A 81 -0.48 -3.58 12.31
C LYS A 81 -0.44 -4.78 13.26
N GLU A 82 -1.46 -4.94 14.09
CA GLU A 82 -1.58 -6.05 15.04
C GLU A 82 -1.64 -7.41 14.34
N GLU A 83 -2.55 -7.57 13.37
CA GLU A 83 -2.68 -8.83 12.62
C GLU A 83 -1.43 -9.14 11.79
N THR A 84 -0.84 -8.13 11.14
CA THR A 84 0.41 -8.29 10.37
C THR A 84 1.57 -8.70 11.28
N SER A 85 1.66 -8.13 12.49
CA SER A 85 2.73 -8.46 13.45
C SER A 85 2.62 -9.90 13.94
N ARG A 86 1.41 -10.36 14.26
CA ARG A 86 1.14 -11.74 14.66
C ARG A 86 1.56 -12.74 13.57
N VAL A 87 1.20 -12.46 12.32
CA VAL A 87 1.48 -13.36 11.19
C VAL A 87 2.95 -13.29 10.76
N LEU A 88 3.63 -12.17 11.00
CA LEU A 88 5.07 -12.02 10.76
C LEU A 88 5.88 -13.03 11.57
N GLU A 89 5.47 -13.33 12.81
CA GLU A 89 6.14 -14.36 13.62
C GLU A 89 6.06 -15.75 12.96
N CYS A 90 4.88 -16.14 12.47
CA CYS A 90 4.68 -17.39 11.73
C CYS A 90 5.55 -17.45 10.46
N ALA A 91 5.58 -16.36 9.67
CA ALA A 91 6.40 -16.28 8.46
C ALA A 91 7.91 -16.29 8.78
N GLN A 92 8.32 -15.72 9.91
CA GLN A 92 9.70 -15.75 10.38
C GLN A 92 10.13 -17.17 10.79
N THR A 93 9.27 -17.94 11.45
CA THR A 93 9.51 -19.36 11.76
C THR A 93 9.71 -20.18 10.48
N LEU A 94 8.79 -20.07 9.52
CA LEU A 94 8.88 -20.77 8.23
C LEU A 94 10.14 -20.39 7.44
N LYS A 95 10.54 -19.11 7.47
CA LYS A 95 11.80 -18.66 6.85
C LYS A 95 13.03 -19.31 7.49
N ILE A 96 13.07 -19.42 8.82
CA ILE A 96 14.20 -20.07 9.52
C ILE A 96 14.24 -21.56 9.18
N ALA A 97 13.10 -22.25 9.32
CA ALA A 97 13.00 -23.68 9.05
C ALA A 97 13.36 -24.04 7.60
N SER A 98 12.90 -23.27 6.62
CA SER A 98 13.25 -23.49 5.21
C SER A 98 14.73 -23.24 4.90
N LEU A 99 15.38 -22.28 5.57
CA LEU A 99 16.84 -22.07 5.44
C LEU A 99 17.64 -23.20 6.09
N GLU A 100 17.18 -23.75 7.21
CA GLU A 100 17.80 -24.91 7.83
C GLU A 100 17.64 -26.16 6.96
N MET A 101 16.44 -26.36 6.40
CA MET A 101 16.17 -27.39 5.42
C MET A 101 17.07 -27.27 4.19
N GLN A 102 17.31 -26.06 3.68
CA GLN A 102 18.24 -25.83 2.55
C GLN A 102 19.66 -26.35 2.83
N ARG A 103 20.13 -26.30 4.10
CA ARG A 103 21.44 -26.85 4.48
C ARG A 103 21.53 -28.37 4.37
N LEU A 104 20.39 -29.05 4.29
CA LEU A 104 20.30 -30.50 4.04
C LEU A 104 20.46 -30.86 2.56
N ALA A 105 20.45 -29.89 1.64
CA ALA A 105 20.58 -30.17 0.21
C ALA A 105 21.73 -31.13 -0.17
N PRO A 106 22.95 -31.03 0.42
CA PRO A 106 24.05 -31.95 0.10
C PRO A 106 23.83 -33.39 0.57
N THR A 107 22.89 -33.66 1.49
CA THR A 107 22.63 -35.00 2.01
C THR A 107 21.52 -35.74 1.26
N ILE A 108 20.80 -35.04 0.35
CA ILE A 108 19.70 -35.59 -0.43
C ILE A 108 20.26 -36.24 -1.70
N ASN A 109 20.18 -37.57 -1.75
CA ASN A 109 20.76 -38.38 -2.82
C ASN A 109 19.73 -38.99 -3.77
N ASP A 110 18.44 -38.94 -3.43
CA ASP A 110 17.34 -39.44 -4.25
C ASP A 110 16.15 -38.47 -4.20
N TYR A 111 15.32 -38.51 -5.24
CA TYR A 111 14.22 -37.56 -5.40
C TYR A 111 13.10 -37.77 -4.37
N ARG A 112 12.86 -39.01 -3.95
CA ARG A 112 11.86 -39.32 -2.92
C ARG A 112 12.22 -38.68 -1.58
N SER A 113 13.49 -38.69 -1.21
CA SER A 113 13.99 -38.00 -0.02
C SER A 113 13.75 -36.50 -0.09
N LEU A 114 13.99 -35.85 -1.25
CA LEU A 114 13.68 -34.43 -1.45
C LEU A 114 12.20 -34.11 -1.18
N VAL A 115 11.30 -34.84 -1.83
CA VAL A 115 9.85 -34.65 -1.70
C VAL A 115 9.39 -34.93 -0.27
N SER A 116 9.95 -35.94 0.38
CA SER A 116 9.65 -36.28 1.78
C SER A 116 10.10 -35.19 2.74
N THR A 117 11.26 -34.58 2.51
CA THR A 117 11.76 -33.44 3.30
C THR A 117 10.87 -32.22 3.17
N LEU A 118 10.44 -31.87 1.95
CA LEU A 118 9.48 -30.77 1.73
C LEU A 118 8.13 -31.05 2.40
N SER A 119 7.64 -32.28 2.29
CA SER A 119 6.40 -32.73 2.94
C SER A 119 6.50 -32.62 4.46
N ALA A 120 7.62 -33.03 5.06
CA ALA A 120 7.87 -32.91 6.50
C ALA A 120 7.84 -31.45 6.97
N LEU A 121 8.47 -30.52 6.24
CA LEU A 121 8.43 -29.09 6.56
C LEU A 121 6.98 -28.56 6.64
N VAL A 122 6.16 -28.91 5.63
CA VAL A 122 4.76 -28.49 5.57
C VAL A 122 3.95 -29.06 6.73
N GLN A 123 4.18 -30.32 7.08
CA GLN A 123 3.47 -30.98 8.19
C GLN A 123 3.87 -30.41 9.54
N GLU A 124 5.17 -30.18 9.76
CA GLU A 124 5.69 -29.62 11.01
C GLU A 124 5.19 -28.20 11.26
N HIS A 125 5.07 -27.39 10.20
CA HIS A 125 4.63 -25.99 10.29
C HIS A 125 3.21 -25.74 9.78
N ALA A 126 2.32 -26.74 9.90
CA ALA A 126 0.95 -26.63 9.42
C ALA A 126 0.17 -25.48 10.11
N ALA A 127 0.45 -25.21 11.39
CA ALA A 127 -0.22 -24.16 12.16
C ALA A 127 0.18 -22.75 11.69
N GLU A 128 1.46 -22.53 11.40
CA GLU A 128 1.99 -21.28 10.84
C GLU A 128 1.42 -21.03 9.45
N LEU A 129 1.37 -22.07 8.59
CA LEU A 129 0.78 -21.98 7.25
C LEU A 129 -0.72 -21.65 7.32
N ALA A 130 -1.48 -22.31 8.19
CA ALA A 130 -2.89 -22.01 8.41
C ALA A 130 -3.09 -20.57 8.90
N SER A 131 -2.20 -20.06 9.75
CA SER A 131 -2.25 -18.68 10.23
C SER A 131 -2.02 -17.65 9.12
N ILE A 132 -1.09 -17.93 8.19
CA ILE A 132 -0.87 -17.09 7.00
C ILE A 132 -2.08 -17.15 6.05
N GLU A 133 -2.63 -18.34 5.81
CA GLU A 133 -3.83 -18.49 4.97
C GLU A 133 -5.03 -17.72 5.55
N ALA A 134 -5.28 -17.85 6.86
CA ALA A 134 -6.35 -17.13 7.55
C ALA A 134 -6.18 -15.61 7.44
N TYR A 135 -4.94 -15.11 7.53
CA TYR A 135 -4.65 -13.69 7.33
C TYR A 135 -4.95 -13.20 5.91
N LEU A 136 -4.63 -13.99 4.88
CA LEU A 136 -4.97 -13.66 3.50
C LEU A 136 -6.49 -13.67 3.25
N LYS A 137 -7.21 -14.63 3.84
CA LYS A 137 -8.69 -14.65 3.82
C LYS A 137 -9.26 -13.40 4.48
N TRP A 138 -8.75 -13.03 5.65
CA TRP A 138 -9.14 -11.79 6.36
C TRP A 138 -8.88 -10.52 5.53
N LEU A 139 -7.72 -10.42 4.88
CA LEU A 139 -7.44 -9.32 3.95
C LEU A 139 -8.45 -9.29 2.79
N ARG A 140 -8.74 -10.45 2.19
CA ARG A 140 -9.67 -10.56 1.07
C ARG A 140 -11.10 -10.13 1.45
N GLU A 141 -11.56 -10.47 2.66
CA GLU A 141 -12.86 -10.05 3.18
C GLU A 141 -12.99 -8.52 3.26
N LYS A 142 -11.89 -7.81 3.53
CA LYS A 142 -11.87 -6.34 3.49
C LYS A 142 -11.86 -5.79 2.06
N SER A 143 -11.18 -6.48 1.14
CA SER A 143 -11.09 -6.14 -0.28
C SER A 143 -10.43 -7.26 -1.08
N PRO A 144 -10.92 -7.59 -2.29
CA PRO A 144 -10.29 -8.58 -3.16
C PRO A 144 -8.84 -8.24 -3.55
N TYR A 145 -8.45 -6.97 -3.46
CA TYR A 145 -7.10 -6.48 -3.82
C TYR A 145 -6.10 -6.52 -2.67
N ALA A 146 -6.55 -6.55 -1.41
CA ALA A 146 -5.69 -6.40 -0.24
C ALA A 146 -4.60 -7.49 -0.12
N PRO A 147 -4.84 -8.77 -0.46
CA PRO A 147 -3.79 -9.78 -0.45
C PRO A 147 -2.58 -9.46 -1.34
N ALA A 148 -2.75 -8.65 -2.39
CA ALA A 148 -1.66 -8.29 -3.31
C ALA A 148 -0.54 -7.47 -2.63
N MET A 149 -0.77 -6.89 -1.45
CA MET A 149 0.30 -6.32 -0.62
C MET A 149 1.41 -7.32 -0.34
N LEU A 150 1.07 -8.60 -0.18
CA LEU A 150 2.03 -9.68 0.08
C LEU A 150 2.70 -10.21 -1.20
N PHE A 151 2.34 -9.66 -2.36
CA PHE A 151 2.85 -10.03 -3.68
C PHE A 151 3.35 -8.80 -4.48
N ALA A 152 3.76 -7.77 -3.74
CA ALA A 152 4.21 -6.51 -4.31
C ALA A 152 5.57 -6.65 -5.01
N TYR A 153 5.72 -5.94 -6.13
CA TYR A 153 6.96 -5.93 -6.93
C TYR A 153 8.19 -5.53 -6.12
N GLU A 154 8.04 -4.60 -5.18
CA GLU A 154 9.16 -4.11 -4.38
C GLU A 154 9.89 -5.22 -3.59
N VAL A 155 9.16 -6.27 -3.18
CA VAL A 155 9.74 -7.38 -2.41
C VAL A 155 10.08 -8.56 -3.32
N TRP A 156 9.19 -8.90 -4.25
CA TRP A 156 9.37 -10.08 -5.10
C TRP A 156 10.21 -9.80 -6.35
N GLY A 157 10.19 -8.58 -6.89
CA GLY A 157 10.74 -8.23 -8.21
C GLY A 157 9.90 -8.78 -9.37
N SER A 158 10.06 -8.21 -10.58
CA SER A 158 9.32 -8.65 -11.80
C SER A 158 9.55 -10.12 -12.10
N THR A 159 10.82 -10.48 -12.22
CA THR A 159 11.24 -11.77 -12.76
C THR A 159 10.74 -12.90 -11.87
N ARG A 160 10.98 -12.81 -10.55
CA ARG A 160 10.59 -13.87 -9.61
C ARG A 160 9.09 -14.00 -9.46
N ARG A 161 8.37 -12.89 -9.57
CA ARG A 161 6.90 -12.89 -9.57
C ARG A 161 6.36 -13.57 -10.84
N GLY A 162 6.92 -13.23 -11.99
CA GLY A 162 6.58 -13.84 -13.28
C GLY A 162 6.91 -15.33 -13.34
N ASP A 163 8.07 -15.74 -12.82
CA ASP A 163 8.51 -17.13 -12.74
C ASP A 163 7.55 -18.02 -11.90
N ARG A 164 6.79 -17.40 -10.98
CA ARG A 164 5.84 -18.05 -10.08
C ARG A 164 4.38 -17.93 -10.52
N GLN A 165 4.09 -17.21 -11.60
CA GLN A 165 2.71 -16.99 -12.05
C GLN A 165 2.14 -18.24 -12.74
N VAL A 166 0.98 -18.70 -12.27
CA VAL A 166 0.23 -19.82 -12.83
C VAL A 166 -1.13 -19.29 -13.29
N GLY A 167 -1.65 -19.82 -14.40
CA GLY A 167 -3.01 -19.48 -14.81
C GLY A 167 -4.03 -19.99 -13.79
N LEU A 168 -4.80 -19.09 -13.19
CA LEU A 168 -5.79 -19.44 -12.18
C LEU A 168 -7.07 -19.98 -12.83
N LEU A 169 -7.69 -20.98 -12.22
CA LEU A 169 -8.97 -21.50 -12.66
C LEU A 169 -10.10 -20.92 -11.81
N GLY A 170 -11.12 -20.33 -12.46
CA GLY A 170 -12.44 -20.07 -11.89
C GLY A 170 -12.48 -19.48 -10.47
N ASP A 171 -13.38 -20.02 -9.65
CA ASP A 171 -13.75 -19.49 -8.34
C ASP A 171 -12.70 -19.74 -7.24
N ILE A 172 -12.96 -19.13 -6.09
CA ILE A 172 -12.16 -19.27 -4.86
C ILE A 172 -12.03 -20.76 -4.47
N PRO A 173 -10.82 -21.27 -4.22
CA PRO A 173 -10.63 -22.63 -3.73
C PRO A 173 -11.18 -22.79 -2.31
N GLU A 174 -11.94 -23.86 -2.10
CA GLU A 174 -12.48 -24.23 -0.79
C GLU A 174 -11.45 -25.00 0.06
N GLU A 175 -11.67 -25.03 1.38
CA GLU A 175 -10.90 -25.90 2.27
C GLU A 175 -11.21 -27.36 1.95
N GLY A 176 -10.28 -28.06 1.31
CA GLY A 176 -10.44 -29.44 0.87
C GLY A 176 -10.25 -29.66 -0.64
N ASP A 177 -10.09 -28.59 -1.42
CA ASP A 177 -9.85 -28.64 -2.87
C ASP A 177 -8.43 -29.15 -3.23
N THR A 178 -8.11 -30.39 -2.88
CA THR A 178 -6.80 -31.01 -3.12
C THR A 178 -6.61 -31.50 -4.56
N ASN A 179 -7.70 -31.60 -5.33
CA ASN A 179 -7.70 -32.13 -6.70
C ASN A 179 -7.69 -31.03 -7.78
N ARG A 180 -7.75 -29.76 -7.40
CA ARG A 180 -7.66 -28.64 -8.33
C ARG A 180 -6.25 -28.53 -8.91
N SER A 181 -6.13 -28.62 -10.23
CA SER A 181 -4.83 -28.64 -10.93
C SER A 181 -4.03 -27.35 -10.73
N ASP A 182 -4.71 -26.20 -10.69
CA ASP A 182 -4.06 -24.91 -10.43
C ASP A 182 -3.48 -24.84 -9.01
N ILE A 183 -4.22 -25.30 -7.99
CA ILE A 183 -3.73 -25.37 -6.61
C ILE A 183 -2.53 -26.30 -6.49
N ARG A 184 -2.53 -27.43 -7.21
CA ARG A 184 -1.38 -28.34 -7.24
C ARG A 184 -0.15 -27.68 -7.83
N SER A 185 -0.28 -27.05 -9.01
CA SER A 185 0.82 -26.32 -9.63
C SER A 185 1.31 -25.16 -8.76
N LEU A 186 0.41 -24.42 -8.11
CA LEU A 186 0.77 -23.35 -7.19
C LEU A 186 1.52 -23.87 -5.97
N THR A 187 1.13 -25.01 -5.40
CA THR A 187 1.88 -25.68 -4.32
C THR A 187 3.28 -26.08 -4.79
N GLU A 188 3.41 -26.68 -5.97
CA GLU A 188 4.71 -27.05 -6.53
C GLU A 188 5.61 -25.82 -6.77
N VAL A 189 5.03 -24.72 -7.25
CA VAL A 189 5.72 -23.43 -7.38
C VAL A 189 6.19 -22.90 -6.03
N SER A 190 5.32 -22.89 -5.01
CA SER A 190 5.68 -22.43 -3.66
C SER A 190 6.80 -23.27 -3.02
N LEU A 191 6.84 -24.57 -3.30
CA LEU A 191 7.88 -25.49 -2.82
C LEU A 191 9.14 -25.49 -3.70
N GLY A 192 9.17 -24.73 -4.79
CA GLY A 192 10.30 -24.69 -5.72
C GLY A 192 10.42 -25.92 -6.63
N LEU A 193 9.43 -26.82 -6.64
CA LEU A 193 9.36 -28.00 -7.50
C LEU A 193 8.98 -27.66 -8.95
N MET A 194 8.37 -26.50 -9.15
CA MET A 194 8.04 -25.97 -10.47
C MET A 194 8.55 -24.53 -10.61
N THR A 195 9.17 -24.23 -11.74
CA THR A 195 9.65 -22.89 -12.11
C THR A 195 9.37 -22.64 -13.58
N ARG A 196 8.93 -21.43 -13.95
CA ARG A 196 8.67 -21.07 -15.37
C ARG A 196 7.75 -22.06 -16.10
N LYS A 197 6.75 -22.59 -15.39
CA LYS A 197 5.78 -23.58 -15.89
C LYS A 197 6.39 -24.94 -16.26
N GLN A 198 7.57 -25.25 -15.73
CA GLN A 198 8.27 -26.52 -15.94
C GLN A 198 8.72 -27.09 -14.59
N LEU A 199 8.76 -28.42 -14.46
CA LEU A 199 9.31 -29.07 -13.27
C LEU A 199 10.80 -28.71 -13.10
N SER A 200 11.20 -28.36 -11.88
CA SER A 200 12.57 -28.00 -11.54
C SER A 200 13.57 -29.13 -11.81
N LEU A 201 13.13 -30.39 -11.67
CA LEU A 201 13.89 -31.56 -12.09
C LEU A 201 14.28 -31.49 -13.57
N ARG A 202 13.31 -31.23 -14.44
CA ARG A 202 13.52 -31.14 -15.89
C ARG A 202 14.33 -29.89 -16.25
N PHE A 203 14.03 -28.75 -15.64
CA PHE A 203 14.81 -27.51 -15.82
C PHE A 203 16.30 -27.72 -15.51
N MET A 204 16.62 -28.42 -14.43
CA MET A 204 18.00 -28.72 -14.06
C MET A 204 18.64 -29.78 -14.97
N LEU A 205 17.87 -30.76 -15.45
CA LEU A 205 18.35 -31.71 -16.44
C LEU A 205 18.74 -30.99 -17.74
N ASP A 206 17.87 -30.13 -18.26
CA ASP A 206 18.12 -29.35 -19.49
C ASP A 206 19.33 -28.44 -19.32
N ARG A 207 19.50 -27.82 -18.14
CA ARG A 207 20.67 -26.99 -17.84
C ARG A 207 21.96 -27.80 -17.83
N LEU A 208 21.97 -28.96 -17.18
CA LEU A 208 23.14 -29.83 -17.16
C LEU A 208 23.47 -30.36 -18.55
N ALA A 209 22.46 -30.78 -19.31
CA ALA A 209 22.63 -31.18 -20.69
C ALA A 209 23.27 -30.06 -21.52
N GLY A 210 22.82 -28.82 -21.36
CA GLY A 210 23.40 -27.64 -22.01
C GLY A 210 24.88 -27.44 -21.67
N ASP A 211 25.22 -27.46 -20.38
CA ASP A 211 26.63 -27.35 -19.92
C ASP A 211 27.50 -28.44 -20.55
N TYR A 212 26.96 -29.66 -20.70
CA TYR A 212 27.67 -30.76 -21.35
C TYR A 212 27.81 -30.60 -22.85
N TYR A 213 26.78 -30.13 -23.56
CA TYR A 213 26.88 -29.89 -25.01
C TYR A 213 27.92 -28.82 -25.34
N SER A 214 28.08 -27.79 -24.51
CA SER A 214 29.15 -26.80 -24.70
C SER A 214 30.55 -27.39 -24.56
N ASP A 215 30.68 -28.47 -23.78
CA ASP A 215 31.94 -29.16 -23.52
C ASP A 215 32.09 -30.46 -24.35
N PHE A 216 31.17 -30.72 -25.28
CA PHE A 216 31.07 -32.01 -25.96
C PHE A 216 32.20 -32.22 -26.97
N ASP A 217 32.96 -33.30 -26.78
CA ASP A 217 33.90 -33.85 -27.75
C ASP A 217 33.17 -34.85 -28.67
N PRO A 218 33.12 -34.64 -30.01
CA PRO A 218 32.49 -35.55 -30.96
C PRO A 218 33.00 -37.00 -30.90
N GLU A 219 34.19 -37.22 -30.35
CA GLU A 219 34.78 -38.56 -30.22
C GLU A 219 34.44 -39.27 -28.91
N MET A 220 33.73 -38.61 -27.97
CA MET A 220 33.32 -39.26 -26.72
C MET A 220 32.07 -40.14 -26.86
N PRO A 221 32.01 -41.28 -26.13
CA PRO A 221 30.87 -42.20 -26.17
C PRO A 221 29.57 -41.56 -25.63
N GLU A 222 28.43 -42.21 -25.93
CA GLU A 222 27.09 -41.81 -25.47
C GLU A 222 27.10 -41.38 -24.00
N PHE A 223 26.68 -40.13 -23.76
CA PHE A 223 26.70 -39.51 -22.45
C PHE A 223 25.34 -39.64 -21.74
N SER A 224 25.36 -40.05 -20.48
CA SER A 224 24.18 -40.12 -19.63
C SER A 224 24.38 -39.29 -18.35
N ILE A 225 23.45 -38.38 -18.08
CA ILE A 225 23.37 -37.70 -16.77
C ILE A 225 22.84 -38.72 -15.76
N THR A 226 23.59 -38.99 -14.69
CA THR A 226 23.16 -39.92 -13.64
C THR A 226 22.33 -39.21 -12.58
N GLU A 227 21.42 -39.93 -11.92
CA GLU A 227 20.62 -39.42 -10.81
C GLU A 227 21.51 -38.87 -9.68
N GLN A 228 22.62 -39.54 -9.38
CA GLN A 228 23.62 -39.11 -8.38
C GLN A 228 24.20 -37.72 -8.66
N ARG A 229 24.24 -37.28 -9.92
CA ARG A 229 24.71 -35.95 -10.32
C ARG A 229 23.58 -34.93 -10.44
N LEU A 230 22.38 -35.38 -10.80
CA LEU A 230 21.21 -34.52 -11.01
C LEU A 230 20.54 -34.15 -9.68
N VAL A 231 20.24 -35.13 -8.83
CA VAL A 231 19.42 -34.95 -7.63
C VAL A 231 20.01 -33.96 -6.64
N PRO A 232 21.30 -34.00 -6.27
CA PRO A 232 21.85 -33.02 -5.34
C PRO A 232 21.73 -31.57 -5.84
N ARG A 233 21.80 -31.36 -7.17
CA ARG A 233 21.61 -30.04 -7.78
C ARG A 233 20.16 -29.61 -7.79
N VAL A 234 19.24 -30.53 -8.10
CA VAL A 234 17.79 -30.31 -8.02
C VAL A 234 17.40 -29.99 -6.58
N ALA A 235 17.85 -30.76 -5.61
CA ALA A 235 17.61 -30.52 -4.19
C ALA A 235 18.11 -29.14 -3.77
N ASN A 236 19.34 -28.77 -4.11
CA ASN A 236 19.87 -27.44 -3.80
C ASN A 236 19.03 -26.31 -4.44
N PHE A 237 18.60 -26.48 -5.68
CA PHE A 237 17.75 -25.52 -6.38
C PHE A 237 16.36 -25.40 -5.74
N VAL A 238 15.66 -26.53 -5.59
CA VAL A 238 14.29 -26.61 -5.05
C VAL A 238 14.23 -26.07 -3.63
N LEU A 239 15.13 -26.52 -2.74
CA LEU A 239 15.15 -26.05 -1.35
C LEU A 239 15.53 -24.56 -1.25
N GLY A 240 16.38 -24.08 -2.17
CA GLY A 240 16.68 -22.65 -2.30
C GLY A 240 15.49 -21.81 -2.71
N GLU A 241 14.74 -22.22 -3.75
CA GLU A 241 13.54 -21.51 -4.21
C GLU A 241 12.41 -21.55 -3.16
N CYS A 242 12.29 -22.64 -2.40
CA CYS A 242 11.39 -22.75 -1.25
C CYS A 242 11.75 -21.77 -0.12
N ALA A 243 13.03 -21.69 0.24
CA ALA A 243 13.51 -20.74 1.24
C ALA A 243 13.31 -19.28 0.78
N GLU A 244 13.53 -19.01 -0.50
CA GLU A 244 13.28 -17.69 -1.10
C GLU A 244 11.80 -17.30 -1.04
N TYR A 245 10.89 -18.24 -1.32
CA TYR A 245 9.43 -18.02 -1.22
C TYR A 245 9.01 -17.55 0.19
N PHE A 246 9.45 -18.25 1.25
CA PHE A 246 9.14 -17.85 2.62
C PHE A 246 9.84 -16.55 3.03
N ALA A 247 11.04 -16.29 2.51
CA ALA A 247 11.69 -15.00 2.70
C ALA A 247 10.85 -13.85 2.13
N PHE A 248 10.32 -13.99 0.91
CA PHE A 248 9.48 -12.95 0.30
C PHE A 248 8.17 -12.71 1.06
N LEU A 249 7.49 -13.75 1.55
CA LEU A 249 6.30 -13.58 2.41
C LEU A 249 6.65 -12.79 3.68
N ARG A 250 7.72 -13.19 4.37
CA ARG A 250 8.19 -12.53 5.59
C ARG A 250 8.61 -11.08 5.33
N ASP A 251 9.34 -10.82 4.26
CA ASP A 251 9.79 -9.47 3.89
C ASP A 251 8.62 -8.57 3.47
N SER A 252 7.59 -9.14 2.83
CA SER A 252 6.36 -8.40 2.50
C SER A 252 5.61 -7.96 3.76
N LEU A 253 5.47 -8.85 4.75
CA LEU A 253 4.87 -8.51 6.06
C LEU A 253 5.68 -7.42 6.78
N ARG A 254 7.02 -7.49 6.79
CA ARG A 254 7.87 -6.43 7.35
C ARG A 254 7.69 -5.10 6.63
N ARG A 255 7.60 -5.13 5.30
CA ARG A 255 7.40 -3.92 4.50
C ARG A 255 6.05 -3.26 4.81
N ILE A 256 4.99 -4.05 5.00
CA ILE A 256 3.68 -3.55 5.46
C ILE A 256 3.82 -2.83 6.81
N LEU A 257 4.45 -3.47 7.81
CA LEU A 257 4.65 -2.84 9.13
C LEU A 257 5.46 -1.54 9.05
N SER A 258 6.57 -1.54 8.33
CA SER A 258 7.40 -0.35 8.14
C SER A 258 6.63 0.78 7.45
N THR A 259 5.75 0.44 6.50
CA THR A 259 4.90 1.42 5.82
C THR A 259 3.86 2.01 6.79
N ILE A 260 3.24 1.17 7.64
CA ILE A 260 2.30 1.64 8.68
C ILE A 260 3.02 2.55 9.69
N GLU A 261 4.24 2.22 10.11
CA GLU A 261 5.02 3.04 11.03
C GLU A 261 5.39 4.40 10.42
N THR A 262 5.84 4.40 9.16
CA THR A 262 6.12 5.64 8.41
C THR A 262 4.85 6.48 8.28
N TRP A 263 3.72 5.84 7.98
CA TRP A 263 2.42 6.51 7.95
C TRP A 263 2.07 7.11 9.31
N GLN A 264 2.16 6.35 10.41
CA GLN A 264 1.89 6.84 11.77
C GLN A 264 2.78 8.03 12.15
N GLN A 265 4.09 7.94 11.92
CA GLN A 265 5.03 9.01 12.20
C GLN A 265 4.69 10.27 11.40
N SER A 266 4.41 10.10 10.11
CA SER A 266 4.06 11.23 9.26
C SER A 266 2.72 11.85 9.65
N GLN A 267 1.76 11.10 10.22
CA GLN A 267 0.54 11.66 10.79
C GLN A 267 0.84 12.49 12.03
N THR A 268 1.67 11.97 12.95
CA THR A 268 2.10 12.70 14.15
C THR A 268 2.83 13.99 13.81
N GLU A 269 3.70 13.98 12.79
CA GLU A 269 4.39 15.18 12.32
C GLU A 269 3.41 16.20 11.74
N PHE A 270 2.51 15.76 10.86
CA PHE A 270 1.49 16.62 10.25
C PHE A 270 0.53 17.24 11.29
N GLU A 271 0.28 16.55 12.39
CA GLU A 271 -0.55 17.03 13.51
C GLU A 271 0.25 17.84 14.54
N SER A 272 1.56 18.02 14.36
CA SER A 272 2.40 18.74 15.31
C SER A 272 2.33 20.26 15.16
N GLU A 273 2.44 20.97 16.28
CA GLU A 273 2.55 22.43 16.29
C GLU A 273 3.72 22.93 15.43
N ALA A 274 4.86 22.23 15.50
CA ALA A 274 6.08 22.59 14.80
C ALA A 274 5.91 22.57 13.27
N TYR A 275 5.15 21.59 12.74
CA TYR A 275 4.83 21.55 11.31
C TYR A 275 4.03 22.79 10.89
N TRP A 276 2.98 23.14 11.62
CA TRP A 276 2.11 24.27 11.28
C TRP A 276 2.78 25.63 11.45
N ARG A 277 3.59 25.80 12.50
CA ARG A 277 4.44 26.98 12.66
C ARG A 277 5.35 27.16 11.44
N ARG A 278 6.10 26.12 11.09
CA ARG A 278 7.00 26.14 9.92
C ARG A 278 6.23 26.38 8.62
N PHE A 279 5.06 25.76 8.47
CA PHE A 279 4.22 25.94 7.30
C PHE A 279 3.83 27.42 7.12
N VAL A 280 3.34 28.06 8.17
CA VAL A 280 2.96 29.48 8.13
C VAL A 280 4.15 30.36 7.85
N GLU A 281 5.28 30.18 8.54
CA GLU A 281 6.50 30.97 8.32
C GLU A 281 6.96 30.95 6.85
N VAL A 282 6.95 29.78 6.21
CA VAL A 282 7.34 29.64 4.80
C VAL A 282 6.26 30.19 3.86
N ALA A 283 4.99 29.88 4.13
CA ALA A 283 3.87 30.25 3.28
C ALA A 283 3.59 31.76 3.28
N THR A 284 3.89 32.47 4.38
CA THR A 284 3.77 33.93 4.45
C THR A 284 4.97 34.65 3.84
N ALA A 285 6.17 34.06 3.91
CA ALA A 285 7.38 34.65 3.34
C ALA A 285 7.46 34.54 1.80
N THR A 286 6.67 33.67 1.18
CA THR A 286 6.68 33.49 -0.27
C THR A 286 5.74 34.45 -1.00
N THR A 287 6.02 34.77 -2.26
CA THR A 287 5.15 35.55 -3.16
C THR A 287 4.27 34.68 -4.05
N LEU A 288 4.34 33.35 -3.91
CA LEU A 288 3.53 32.40 -4.68
C LEU A 288 2.04 32.63 -4.42
N GLN A 289 1.20 32.62 -5.45
CA GLN A 289 -0.26 32.76 -5.26
C GLN A 289 -0.81 31.64 -4.36
N GLU A 290 -1.82 31.95 -3.55
CA GLU A 290 -2.52 30.95 -2.74
C GLU A 290 -3.16 29.87 -3.64
N PRO A 291 -2.84 28.58 -3.40
CA PRO A 291 -3.38 27.48 -4.18
C PRO A 291 -4.79 27.10 -3.71
N GLU A 292 -5.38 26.09 -4.33
CA GLU A 292 -6.74 25.63 -4.02
C GLU A 292 -6.87 24.80 -2.73
N TYR A 293 -5.79 24.50 -2.03
CA TYR A 293 -5.78 23.59 -0.88
C TYR A 293 -5.38 24.26 0.45
N PHE A 294 -5.10 25.56 0.46
CA PHE A 294 -5.09 26.35 1.68
C PHE A 294 -5.62 27.76 1.44
N ASP A 295 -6.03 28.43 2.51
CA ASP A 295 -6.59 29.79 2.48
C ASP A 295 -6.28 30.49 3.81
N PHE A 296 -5.71 31.69 3.74
CA PHE A 296 -5.47 32.50 4.92
C PHE A 296 -6.74 33.26 5.33
N LYS A 297 -6.95 33.40 6.64
CA LYS A 297 -8.04 34.17 7.22
C LYS A 297 -7.55 34.89 8.46
N GLN A 298 -7.80 36.18 8.56
CA GLN A 298 -7.53 36.92 9.80
C GLN A 298 -8.37 36.35 10.95
N THR A 299 -9.65 36.07 10.69
CA THR A 299 -10.61 35.53 11.65
C THR A 299 -11.79 34.88 10.93
N ILE A 300 -12.67 34.21 11.66
CA ILE A 300 -13.90 33.64 11.12
C ILE A 300 -15.06 34.62 11.36
N ASP A 301 -15.77 35.01 10.30
CA ASP A 301 -16.80 36.05 10.30
C ASP A 301 -17.82 35.98 11.44
N PHE A 302 -18.27 34.78 11.81
CA PHE A 302 -19.29 34.63 12.86
C PHE A 302 -18.73 34.72 14.28
N TRP A 303 -17.40 34.72 14.47
CA TRP A 303 -16.77 35.01 15.77
C TRP A 303 -16.86 36.50 16.09
N LEU A 304 -16.66 37.37 15.10
CA LEU A 304 -16.72 38.83 15.28
C LEU A 304 -18.13 39.40 15.52
N ARG A 305 -19.19 38.65 15.20
CA ARG A 305 -20.56 39.18 15.29
C ARG A 305 -21.00 39.40 16.75
N PRO A 306 -21.55 40.59 17.09
CA PRO A 306 -22.10 40.88 18.41
C PRO A 306 -23.11 39.84 18.90
N LYS A 307 -23.22 39.73 20.22
CA LYS A 307 -24.19 38.85 20.87
C LYS A 307 -25.62 39.32 20.52
N GLY A 308 -26.41 38.43 19.93
CA GLY A 308 -27.79 38.71 19.50
C GLY A 308 -27.96 38.93 17.99
N GLU A 309 -26.87 39.11 17.24
CA GLU A 309 -26.96 39.19 15.78
C GLU A 309 -27.10 37.80 15.12
N PRO A 310 -27.81 37.70 13.98
CA PRO A 310 -27.97 36.44 13.27
C PRO A 310 -26.64 35.95 12.70
N LYS A 311 -26.07 34.90 13.32
CA LYS A 311 -24.83 34.24 12.89
C LYS A 311 -25.03 33.17 11.80
N ASN A 312 -26.26 32.73 11.56
CA ASN A 312 -26.57 31.59 10.69
C ASN A 312 -26.05 31.75 9.25
N LYS A 313 -26.12 32.96 8.65
CA LYS A 313 -25.60 33.17 7.29
C LYS A 313 -24.08 33.01 7.22
N ALA A 314 -23.35 33.54 8.21
CA ALA A 314 -21.90 33.43 8.27
C ALA A 314 -21.46 31.99 8.60
N LYS A 315 -22.16 31.28 9.49
CA LYS A 315 -21.95 29.85 9.73
C LYS A 315 -22.17 29.01 8.46
N PHE A 316 -23.19 29.34 7.67
CA PHE A 316 -23.45 28.71 6.38
C PHE A 316 -22.33 28.96 5.36
N GLU A 317 -21.83 30.19 5.24
CA GLU A 317 -20.72 30.50 4.33
C GLU A 317 -19.42 29.78 4.72
N PHE A 318 -19.10 29.70 6.02
CA PHE A 318 -18.00 28.88 6.51
C PHE A 318 -18.17 27.40 6.11
N CYS A 319 -19.37 26.84 6.29
CA CYS A 319 -19.63 25.46 5.87
C CYS A 319 -19.52 25.26 4.36
N LYS A 320 -19.74 26.31 3.54
CA LYS A 320 -19.44 26.26 2.11
C LYS A 320 -17.96 26.17 1.83
N ASP A 321 -17.10 26.83 2.61
CA ASP A 321 -15.65 26.69 2.46
C ASP A 321 -15.19 25.29 2.86
N VAL A 322 -15.70 24.76 3.96
CA VAL A 322 -15.43 23.37 4.39
C VAL A 322 -15.88 22.38 3.32
N ALA A 323 -17.12 22.47 2.83
CA ALA A 323 -17.59 21.57 1.77
C ALA A 323 -16.80 21.74 0.46
N ALA A 324 -16.36 22.96 0.12
CA ALA A 324 -15.56 23.24 -1.07
C ALA A 324 -14.22 22.49 -1.03
N PHE A 325 -13.51 22.54 0.10
CA PHE A 325 -12.27 21.80 0.28
C PHE A 325 -12.49 20.28 0.30
N ALA A 326 -13.51 19.81 1.02
CA ALA A 326 -13.82 18.39 1.10
C ALA A 326 -14.20 17.77 -0.27
N ASN A 327 -14.67 18.60 -1.20
CA ASN A 327 -14.96 18.23 -2.59
C ASN A 327 -13.79 18.43 -3.57
N ALA A 328 -12.69 19.05 -3.14
CA ALA A 328 -11.54 19.41 -3.98
C ALA A 328 -10.21 18.75 -3.54
N GLY A 329 -10.28 17.59 -2.89
CA GLY A 329 -9.09 16.87 -2.42
C GLY A 329 -8.58 17.29 -1.04
N GLY A 330 -9.47 17.88 -0.23
CA GLY A 330 -9.13 18.39 1.10
C GLY A 330 -8.48 19.78 1.05
N GLY A 331 -8.34 20.39 2.22
CA GLY A 331 -7.78 21.73 2.35
C GLY A 331 -7.59 22.16 3.80
N VAL A 332 -6.95 23.31 3.99
CA VAL A 332 -6.78 23.93 5.31
C VAL A 332 -7.18 25.41 5.29
N LEU A 333 -7.94 25.84 6.28
CA LEU A 333 -8.08 27.26 6.61
C LEU A 333 -7.09 27.60 7.71
N VAL A 334 -6.20 28.56 7.48
CA VAL A 334 -5.26 29.03 8.51
C VAL A 334 -5.75 30.37 9.04
N VAL A 335 -6.19 30.36 10.31
CA VAL A 335 -6.78 31.52 10.99
C VAL A 335 -5.73 32.23 11.85
N GLY A 336 -5.73 33.56 11.81
CA GLY A 336 -4.73 34.42 12.45
C GLY A 336 -3.69 34.99 11.47
N VAL A 337 -3.94 34.85 10.16
CA VAL A 337 -3.08 35.37 9.08
C VAL A 337 -3.94 36.19 8.12
N THR A 338 -3.55 37.42 7.81
CA THR A 338 -4.30 38.28 6.89
C THR A 338 -4.23 37.78 5.45
N ASP A 339 -5.12 38.28 4.58
CA ASP A 339 -5.05 37.98 3.13
C ASP A 339 -3.74 38.51 2.50
N ASP A 340 -3.11 39.52 3.13
CA ASP A 340 -1.80 40.06 2.77
C ASP A 340 -0.62 39.27 3.39
N ARG A 341 -0.90 38.10 4.00
CA ARG A 341 0.07 37.17 4.62
C ARG A 341 0.75 37.69 5.88
N GLU A 342 0.16 38.66 6.56
CA GLU A 342 0.67 39.13 7.83
C GLU A 342 0.16 38.25 8.97
N VAL A 343 1.07 37.75 9.80
CA VAL A 343 0.73 37.01 11.01
C VAL A 343 0.29 38.01 12.09
N ILE A 344 -0.96 37.91 12.50
CA ILE A 344 -1.59 38.78 13.51
C ILE A 344 -2.12 38.01 14.72
N GLY A 345 -2.32 36.70 14.55
CA GLY A 345 -2.95 35.84 15.55
C GLY A 345 -4.46 36.06 15.69
N ILE A 346 -5.06 35.16 16.46
CA ILE A 346 -6.46 35.26 16.91
C ILE A 346 -6.49 36.24 18.08
N ASP A 347 -7.46 37.15 18.05
CA ASP A 347 -7.65 38.18 19.08
C ASP A 347 -7.64 37.58 20.50
N ALA A 348 -6.79 38.13 21.37
CA ALA A 348 -6.65 37.71 22.77
C ALA A 348 -7.96 37.86 23.58
N GLY A 349 -8.93 38.65 23.10
CA GLY A 349 -10.26 38.76 23.69
C GLY A 349 -11.23 37.63 23.31
N LEU A 350 -10.87 36.77 22.34
CA LEU A 350 -11.69 35.62 21.94
C LEU A 350 -11.34 34.39 22.79
N ASP A 351 -12.39 33.76 23.32
CA ASP A 351 -12.28 32.44 23.93
C ASP A 351 -12.18 31.39 22.82
N LEU A 352 -10.96 30.90 22.59
CA LEU A 352 -10.65 29.96 21.51
C LEU A 352 -11.41 28.62 21.66
N GLU A 353 -11.61 28.14 22.89
CA GLU A 353 -12.37 26.91 23.13
C GLU A 353 -13.82 27.06 22.66
N ASN A 354 -14.44 28.19 23.00
CA ASN A 354 -15.80 28.51 22.54
C ASN A 354 -15.84 28.80 21.02
N CYS A 355 -14.78 29.36 20.45
CA CYS A 355 -14.65 29.52 19.01
C CYS A 355 -14.63 28.16 18.30
N ILE A 356 -13.82 27.20 18.76
CA ILE A 356 -13.75 25.84 18.23
C ILE A 356 -15.11 25.12 18.36
N LYS A 357 -15.77 25.19 19.53
CA LYS A 357 -17.13 24.66 19.70
C LYS A 357 -18.10 25.23 18.68
N SER A 358 -18.02 26.53 18.41
CA SER A 358 -18.91 27.20 17.46
C SER A 358 -18.69 26.80 16.00
N LEU A 359 -17.48 26.33 15.63
CA LEU A 359 -17.19 25.72 14.33
C LEU A 359 -17.91 24.38 14.18
N HIS A 360 -17.80 23.50 15.18
CA HIS A 360 -18.47 22.20 15.18
C HIS A 360 -20.01 22.36 15.21
N ASP A 361 -20.53 23.36 15.93
CA ASP A 361 -21.95 23.71 15.86
C ASP A 361 -22.41 24.14 14.47
N ALA A 362 -21.54 24.83 13.72
CA ALA A 362 -21.85 25.25 12.35
C ALA A 362 -21.90 24.03 11.42
N GLU A 363 -20.89 23.16 11.51
CA GLU A 363 -20.82 21.89 10.81
C GLU A 363 -22.08 21.04 11.07
N ALA A 364 -22.41 20.79 12.34
CA ALA A 364 -23.53 19.95 12.74
C ALA A 364 -24.88 20.45 12.21
N ARG A 365 -24.98 21.76 11.99
CA ARG A 365 -26.20 22.41 11.52
C ARG A 365 -26.32 22.42 9.99
N HIS A 366 -25.21 22.57 9.28
CA HIS A 366 -25.22 22.89 7.85
C HIS A 366 -24.62 21.81 6.95
N LEU A 367 -23.80 20.89 7.48
CA LEU A 367 -23.20 19.79 6.72
C LEU A 367 -23.99 18.50 6.93
N ARG A 368 -24.36 17.83 5.83
CA ARG A 368 -25.23 16.64 5.88
C ARG A 368 -24.52 15.35 6.31
N SER A 369 -23.20 15.28 6.15
CA SER A 369 -22.43 14.04 6.26
C SER A 369 -22.06 13.65 7.70
N GLY A 370 -22.61 14.36 8.69
CA GLY A 370 -22.36 14.14 10.11
C GLY A 370 -21.34 15.12 10.70
N ASN A 371 -21.26 15.12 12.03
CA ASN A 371 -20.35 15.95 12.82
C ASN A 371 -18.91 15.38 12.75
N GLY A 372 -17.90 16.25 12.85
CA GLY A 372 -16.50 15.85 13.05
C GLY A 372 -15.69 15.63 11.77
N LEU A 373 -16.09 16.24 10.66
CA LEU A 373 -15.31 16.34 9.42
C LEU A 373 -14.05 17.17 9.62
N ILE A 374 -14.16 18.29 10.33
CA ILE A 374 -13.02 19.19 10.52
C ILE A 374 -12.15 18.76 11.71
N ARG A 375 -10.84 18.93 11.57
CA ARG A 375 -9.89 18.88 12.69
C ARG A 375 -9.28 20.25 12.90
N THR A 376 -8.94 20.59 14.15
CA THR A 376 -8.34 21.89 14.49
C THR A 376 -7.01 21.69 15.19
N ILE A 377 -5.99 22.45 14.79
CA ILE A 377 -4.68 22.47 15.43
C ILE A 377 -4.35 23.90 15.82
N GLU A 378 -4.15 24.12 17.11
CA GLU A 378 -3.67 25.38 17.66
C GLU A 378 -2.14 25.40 17.62
N PHE A 379 -1.56 26.54 17.24
CA PHE A 379 -0.11 26.72 17.23
C PHE A 379 0.29 28.18 17.41
N SER A 380 1.50 28.41 17.92
CA SER A 380 2.07 29.76 18.04
C SER A 380 3.14 30.02 16.98
N VAL A 381 3.13 31.21 16.41
CA VAL A 381 4.11 31.70 15.41
C VAL A 381 4.43 33.17 15.71
N GLY A 382 5.63 33.64 15.37
CA GLY A 382 6.00 35.04 15.55
C GLY A 382 5.20 35.97 14.62
N ASP A 383 4.65 37.06 15.16
CA ASP A 383 4.10 38.16 14.37
C ASP A 383 5.20 39.00 13.71
N ALA A 384 4.81 40.07 13.01
CA ALA A 384 5.76 41.00 12.38
C ALA A 384 6.76 41.65 13.36
N ASN A 385 6.45 41.67 14.66
CA ASN A 385 7.31 42.20 15.72
C ASN A 385 8.10 41.09 16.45
N GLY A 386 7.98 39.82 16.01
CA GLY A 386 8.57 38.66 16.67
C GLY A 386 7.86 38.26 17.97
N SER A 387 6.71 38.84 18.29
CA SER A 387 5.89 38.45 19.43
C SER A 387 5.08 37.19 19.12
N PRO A 388 4.88 36.27 20.08
CA PRO A 388 4.12 35.05 19.83
C PRO A 388 2.65 35.38 19.57
N ALA A 389 2.15 34.99 18.40
CA ALA A 389 0.76 35.08 17.98
C ALA A 389 0.15 33.69 17.90
N THR A 390 -1.06 33.52 18.45
CA THR A 390 -1.78 32.24 18.43
C THR A 390 -2.58 32.12 17.14
N CYS A 391 -2.37 31.04 16.38
CA CYS A 391 -3.06 30.75 15.14
C CYS A 391 -3.81 29.42 15.23
N LEU A 392 -4.75 29.19 14.31
CA LEU A 392 -5.54 27.96 14.24
C LEU A 392 -5.57 27.42 12.82
N ALA A 393 -5.11 26.18 12.62
CA ALA A 393 -5.29 25.45 11.37
C ALA A 393 -6.57 24.61 11.46
N ILE A 394 -7.53 24.87 10.57
CA ILE A 394 -8.76 24.07 10.43
C ILE A 394 -8.59 23.16 9.22
N LEU A 395 -8.30 21.89 9.49
CA LEU A 395 -8.07 20.86 8.48
C LEU A 395 -9.39 20.28 8.01
N VAL A 396 -9.52 20.18 6.70
CA VAL A 396 -10.67 19.59 6.02
C VAL A 396 -10.19 18.41 5.17
N PRO A 397 -10.61 17.16 5.46
CA PRO A 397 -10.20 16.01 4.70
C PRO A 397 -10.91 15.95 3.35
N GLU A 398 -10.30 15.27 2.39
CA GLU A 398 -11.03 14.79 1.22
C GLU A 398 -12.07 13.77 1.67
N THR A 399 -13.28 13.84 1.12
CA THR A 399 -14.36 12.89 1.43
C THR A 399 -14.66 12.04 0.22
N SER A 400 -15.15 10.82 0.44
CA SER A 400 -15.50 9.87 -0.63
C SER A 400 -16.81 10.20 -1.34
N ALA A 401 -17.78 10.75 -0.62
CA ALA A 401 -19.08 11.15 -1.15
C ALA A 401 -19.17 12.68 -1.34
N PRO A 402 -19.95 13.19 -2.31
CA PRO A 402 -20.18 14.63 -2.47
C PRO A 402 -20.66 15.30 -1.19
N MET A 403 -19.95 16.34 -0.75
CA MET A 403 -20.32 17.13 0.41
C MET A 403 -21.27 18.24 0.00
N SER A 404 -22.46 18.26 0.61
CA SER A 404 -23.44 19.33 0.45
C SER A 404 -23.55 20.18 1.71
N VAL A 405 -23.80 21.47 1.51
CA VAL A 405 -24.26 22.37 2.56
C VAL A 405 -25.76 22.62 2.40
N GLU A 406 -26.51 22.60 3.49
CA GLU A 406 -27.95 22.83 3.50
C GLU A 406 -28.32 24.21 4.08
N LEU A 407 -29.20 24.92 3.37
CA LEU A 407 -29.86 26.11 3.89
C LEU A 407 -31.32 26.11 3.46
N ARG A 408 -32.23 26.00 4.44
CA ARG A 408 -33.68 26.05 4.24
C ARG A 408 -34.17 25.01 3.22
N GLY A 409 -33.63 23.78 3.29
CA GLY A 409 -33.97 22.67 2.38
C GLY A 409 -33.31 22.72 1.00
N ALA A 410 -32.57 23.79 0.66
CA ALA A 410 -31.77 23.83 -0.55
C ALA A 410 -30.37 23.27 -0.30
N HIS A 411 -29.90 22.41 -1.21
CA HIS A 411 -28.58 21.80 -1.17
C HIS A 411 -27.62 22.49 -2.13
N TYR A 412 -26.41 22.77 -1.64
CA TYR A 412 -25.34 23.38 -2.41
C TYR A 412 -24.12 22.48 -2.37
N TYR A 413 -23.50 22.23 -3.53
CA TYR A 413 -22.28 21.43 -3.65
C TYR A 413 -21.13 22.32 -4.10
N PRO A 414 -20.51 23.07 -3.17
CA PRO A 414 -19.40 23.94 -3.53
C PRO A 414 -18.14 23.10 -3.85
N ILE A 415 -17.33 23.59 -4.78
CA ILE A 415 -16.01 23.04 -5.12
C ILE A 415 -15.03 24.21 -5.14
N ARG A 416 -13.86 24.04 -4.52
CA ARG A 416 -12.78 25.04 -4.57
C ARG A 416 -12.15 25.05 -5.96
N LYS A 417 -11.89 26.24 -6.50
CA LYS A 417 -11.14 26.45 -7.76
C LYS A 417 -10.24 27.66 -7.58
N GLY A 418 -8.94 27.41 -7.43
CA GLY A 418 -7.98 28.45 -7.02
C GLY A 418 -8.38 29.07 -5.67
N PRO A 419 -8.31 30.41 -5.51
CA PRO A 419 -8.73 31.08 -4.27
C PRO A 419 -10.25 31.17 -4.11
N GLY A 420 -11.03 30.81 -5.15
CA GLY A 420 -12.48 30.93 -5.15
C GLY A 420 -13.22 29.61 -4.93
N LYS A 421 -14.56 29.71 -4.83
CA LYS A 421 -15.47 28.57 -4.80
C LYS A 421 -16.55 28.70 -5.87
N ILE A 422 -16.85 27.60 -6.54
CA ILE A 422 -17.96 27.52 -7.51
C ILE A 422 -19.03 26.56 -7.00
N SER A 423 -20.29 26.79 -7.39
CA SER A 423 -21.36 25.82 -7.17
C SER A 423 -21.34 24.78 -8.28
N SER A 424 -21.46 23.51 -7.92
CA SER A 424 -21.54 22.38 -8.85
C SER A 424 -22.80 21.56 -8.60
N SER A 425 -23.05 20.57 -9.46
CA SER A 425 -24.08 19.55 -9.23
C SER A 425 -23.53 18.37 -8.44
N HIS A 426 -24.42 17.62 -7.77
CA HIS A 426 -24.07 16.38 -7.09
C HIS A 426 -23.30 15.41 -8.01
N GLN A 427 -23.79 15.22 -9.25
CA GLN A 427 -23.19 14.29 -10.20
C GLN A 427 -21.78 14.72 -10.58
N GLN A 428 -21.59 15.98 -10.95
CA GLN A 428 -20.26 16.50 -11.30
C GLN A 428 -19.27 16.39 -10.15
N VAL A 429 -19.71 16.56 -8.90
CA VAL A 429 -18.82 16.35 -7.75
C VAL A 429 -18.50 14.87 -7.64
N ALA A 430 -19.50 13.98 -7.70
CA ALA A 430 -19.32 12.53 -7.61
C ALA A 430 -18.34 12.01 -8.67
N ASP A 431 -18.45 12.50 -9.91
CA ASP A 431 -17.57 12.14 -11.03
C ASP A 431 -16.11 12.54 -10.79
N ASN A 432 -15.87 13.59 -9.98
CA ASN A 432 -14.53 14.08 -9.65
C ASN A 432 -13.94 13.46 -8.37
N LYS A 433 -14.70 12.65 -7.63
CA LYS A 433 -14.23 12.03 -6.38
C LYS A 433 -13.54 10.70 -6.62
N SER A 434 -12.55 10.42 -5.78
CA SER A 434 -11.95 9.07 -5.73
C SER A 434 -12.98 8.08 -5.19
N GLN A 435 -13.40 7.15 -6.05
CA GLN A 435 -14.36 6.09 -5.71
C GLN A 435 -13.84 5.11 -4.65
N PHE A 436 -12.53 5.16 -4.35
CA PHE A 436 -11.84 4.21 -3.48
C PHE A 436 -11.57 4.72 -2.07
N LEU A 437 -11.75 6.02 -1.82
CA LEU A 437 -11.77 6.51 -0.45
C LEU A 437 -12.95 5.85 0.26
N LYS A 438 -12.67 4.99 1.25
CA LYS A 438 -13.72 4.43 2.11
C LYS A 438 -14.12 5.41 3.21
N THR A 439 -13.18 6.23 3.64
CA THR A 439 -13.32 7.20 4.73
C THR A 439 -12.68 8.54 4.35
N PRO A 440 -13.06 9.64 5.03
CA PRO A 440 -12.38 10.90 4.85
C PRO A 440 -10.88 10.78 5.10
N SER A 441 -10.05 11.40 4.27
CA SER A 441 -8.59 11.29 4.32
C SER A 441 -7.88 12.63 4.18
N PHE A 442 -6.80 12.81 4.95
CA PHE A 442 -5.92 13.98 4.86
C PHE A 442 -4.69 13.73 3.98
N GLU A 443 -4.49 12.53 3.43
CA GLU A 443 -3.25 12.17 2.72
C GLU A 443 -2.98 13.08 1.52
N ARG A 444 -4.01 13.37 0.73
CA ARG A 444 -3.88 14.26 -0.44
C ARG A 444 -3.56 15.69 -0.03
N LEU A 445 -4.19 16.19 1.04
CA LEU A 445 -3.90 17.50 1.61
C LEU A 445 -2.45 17.58 2.07
N LYS A 446 -2.02 16.62 2.88
CA LYS A 446 -0.66 16.53 3.42
C LYS A 446 0.38 16.47 2.31
N SER A 447 0.19 15.60 1.32
CA SER A 447 1.10 15.49 0.16
C SER A 447 1.23 16.83 -0.58
N ARG A 448 0.12 17.54 -0.82
CA ARG A 448 0.12 18.88 -1.46
C ARG A 448 0.82 19.94 -0.61
N LEU A 449 0.60 19.95 0.71
CA LEU A 449 1.23 20.91 1.62
C LEU A 449 2.74 20.65 1.74
N SER A 450 3.17 19.40 1.83
CA SER A 450 4.60 19.06 1.84
C SER A 450 5.29 19.45 0.53
N ALA A 451 4.69 19.13 -0.63
CA ALA A 451 5.22 19.53 -1.93
C ALA A 451 5.31 21.05 -2.09
N PHE A 452 4.32 21.78 -1.57
CA PHE A 452 4.35 23.24 -1.52
C PHE A 452 5.51 23.76 -0.67
N LEU A 453 5.71 23.21 0.53
CA LEU A 453 6.78 23.63 1.43
C LEU A 453 8.16 23.41 0.80
N GLU A 454 8.40 22.23 0.24
CA GLU A 454 9.66 21.91 -0.45
C GLU A 454 9.93 22.87 -1.61
N TYR A 455 8.92 23.13 -2.43
CA TYR A 455 9.03 24.06 -3.55
C TYR A 455 9.27 25.51 -3.11
N ALA A 456 8.55 25.98 -2.09
CA ALA A 456 8.70 27.33 -1.56
C ALA A 456 10.08 27.55 -0.95
N ILE A 457 10.57 26.61 -0.14
CA ILE A 457 11.91 26.66 0.45
C ILE A 457 12.99 26.71 -0.65
N SER A 458 12.91 25.81 -1.64
CA SER A 458 13.86 25.79 -2.76
C SER A 458 13.88 27.12 -3.54
N ARG A 459 12.73 27.78 -3.70
CA ARG A 459 12.67 29.10 -4.34
C ARG A 459 13.28 30.21 -3.48
N MET A 460 13.06 30.18 -2.17
CA MET A 460 13.66 31.15 -1.24
C MET A 460 15.18 31.03 -1.21
N GLU A 461 15.71 29.80 -1.16
CA GLU A 461 17.15 29.53 -1.22
C GLU A 461 17.77 30.07 -2.52
N LYS A 462 17.10 29.83 -3.66
CA LYS A 462 17.58 30.34 -4.95
C LYS A 462 17.59 31.87 -5.00
N ALA A 463 16.54 32.53 -4.49
CA ALA A 463 16.46 33.98 -4.45
C ALA A 463 17.56 34.61 -3.58
N ASN A 464 17.93 33.95 -2.47
CA ASN A 464 19.04 34.42 -1.63
C ASN A 464 20.40 34.33 -2.35
N VAL A 465 20.65 33.23 -3.06
CA VAL A 465 21.89 33.06 -3.86
C VAL A 465 21.97 34.09 -4.98
N ASP A 466 20.86 34.35 -5.68
CA ASP A 466 20.82 35.33 -6.78
C ASP A 466 21.04 36.77 -6.27
N ASN A 467 20.59 37.11 -5.06
CA ASN A 467 20.83 38.41 -4.44
C ASN A 467 22.30 38.58 -3.99
N GLU A 468 22.91 37.53 -3.42
CA GLU A 468 24.33 37.57 -3.03
C GLU A 468 25.27 37.74 -4.24
N ALA A 469 24.93 37.13 -5.39
CA ALA A 469 25.71 37.25 -6.62
C ALA A 469 25.53 38.60 -7.36
N GLY A 470 24.50 39.38 -7.01
CA GLY A 470 24.23 40.69 -7.61
C GLY A 470 24.95 41.86 -6.93
N ASP A 471 25.46 41.64 -5.72
CA ASP A 471 26.18 42.63 -4.90
C ASP A 471 27.72 42.51 -4.98
N GLU A 472 28.24 41.50 -5.69
CA GLU A 472 29.65 41.37 -6.10
C GLU A 472 29.92 41.99 -7.49
#